data_AF-A0A933NMB1-F1
#
_entry.id   AF-A0A933NMB1-F1
#
_cell.length_a   1.000
_cell.length_b   1.000
_cell.length_c   1.000
_cell.angle_alpha   90.00
_cell.angle_beta   90.00
_cell.angle_gamma   90.00
#
_symmetry.space_group_name_H-M   'P 1'
#
loop_
_entity.id
_entity.type
_entity.pdbx_description
1 polymer ?
#
loop_
_entity_poly.entity_id
_entity_poly.type
_entity_poly.pdbx_seq_one_letter_code
_entity_poly.pdbx_strand_id
1 'polypeptide(L)'
;MAVERLYLETSVWNFLLVEDAPERRAATERFFQILPARRWEIAISELVIDEITATRDENRRIGLLAIIHRAVSDHSKVAASNPACVR
;
A
#
# COMPACT_ATOMS: atom_id res chain seq x y z
N MET A 1 -17.13 -12.42 9.57
CA MET A 1 -15.70 -12.78 9.44
C MET A 1 -14.88 -11.52 9.66
N ALA A 2 -13.81 -11.59 10.45
CA ALA A 2 -12.96 -10.42 10.74
C ALA A 2 -12.09 -10.08 9.51
N VAL A 3 -11.88 -8.79 9.28
CA VAL A 3 -10.93 -8.27 8.27
C VAL A 3 -9.60 -8.09 8.98
N GLU A 4 -8.54 -8.69 8.45
CA GLU A 4 -7.19 -8.50 8.98
C GLU A 4 -6.60 -7.19 8.46
N ARG A 5 -5.92 -6.46 9.33
CA ARG A 5 -5.22 -5.22 8.98
C ARG A 5 -3.76 -5.53 8.71
N LEU A 6 -3.27 -5.01 7.59
CA LEU A 6 -1.90 -5.21 7.16
C LEU A 6 -1.15 -3.89 7.28
N TYR A 7 -0.17 -3.86 8.18
CA TYR A 7 0.70 -2.73 8.40
C TYR A 7 1.98 -2.91 7.58
N LEU A 8 2.32 -1.90 6.79
CA LEU A 8 3.48 -1.92 5.90
C LEU A 8 4.54 -0.93 6.35
N GLU A 9 5.77 -1.43 6.51
CA GLU A 9 6.97 -0.63 6.79
C GLU A 9 7.31 0.32 5.64
N THR A 10 7.99 1.44 5.94
CA THR A 10 8.41 2.44 4.95
C THR A 10 9.20 1.87 3.78
N SER A 11 10.07 0.89 4.06
CA SER A 11 10.89 0.24 3.03
C SER A 11 10.06 -0.45 1.95
N VAL A 12 8.89 -1.00 2.28
CA VAL A 12 8.01 -1.69 1.32
C VAL A 12 7.50 -0.70 0.28
N TRP A 13 7.07 0.49 0.72
CA TRP A 13 6.62 1.56 -0.17
C TRP A 13 7.77 2.06 -1.05
N ASN A 14 8.97 2.19 -0.48
CA ASN A 14 10.15 2.65 -1.20
C ASN A 14 10.52 1.72 -2.37
N PHE A 15 10.31 0.40 -2.24
CA PHE A 15 10.61 -0.55 -3.31
C PHE A 15 9.77 -0.34 -4.57
N LEU A 16 8.64 0.36 -4.52
CA LEU A 16 7.86 0.69 -5.72
C LEU A 16 8.52 1.76 -6.60
N LEU A 17 9.47 2.53 -6.06
CA LEU A 17 10.10 3.66 -6.74
C LEU A 17 11.62 3.51 -6.93
N VAL A 18 12.24 2.42 -6.46
CA VAL A 18 13.67 2.18 -6.72
C VAL A 18 13.89 1.67 -8.14
N GLU A 19 14.89 2.22 -8.81
CA GLU A 19 15.34 1.77 -10.14
C GLU A 19 16.46 0.73 -10.03
N ASP A 20 17.31 0.85 -9.00
CA ASP A 20 18.52 0.03 -8.82
C ASP A 20 18.25 -1.40 -8.30
N ALA A 21 16.98 -1.76 -8.03
CA ALA A 21 16.59 -3.08 -7.54
C ALA A 21 15.27 -3.56 -8.20
N PRO A 22 15.28 -3.81 -9.52
CA PRO A 22 14.08 -4.14 -10.28
C PRO A 22 13.38 -5.41 -9.82
N GLU A 23 14.13 -6.38 -9.27
CA GLU A 23 13.58 -7.62 -8.71
C GLU A 23 12.74 -7.37 -7.46
N ARG A 24 13.18 -6.44 -6.60
CA ARG A 24 12.43 -6.02 -5.41
C ARG A 24 11.18 -5.24 -5.81
N ARG A 25 11.30 -4.34 -6.78
CA ARG A 25 10.16 -3.62 -7.33
C ARG A 25 9.10 -4.58 -7.89
N ALA A 26 9.50 -5.52 -8.73
CA ALA A 26 8.60 -6.50 -9.33
C ALA A 26 7.96 -7.44 -8.28
N ALA A 27 8.67 -7.79 -7.20
CA ALA A 27 8.10 -8.54 -6.10
C ALA A 27 7.04 -7.71 -5.35
N THR A 28 7.34 -6.44 -5.06
CA THR A 28 6.41 -5.54 -4.37
C THR A 28 5.17 -5.21 -5.23
N GLU A 29 5.33 -4.98 -6.53
CA GLU A 29 4.19 -4.78 -7.45
C GLU A 29 3.24 -5.99 -7.43
N ARG A 30 3.79 -7.22 -7.52
CA ARG A 30 2.99 -8.45 -7.42
C ARG A 30 2.31 -8.59 -6.08
N PHE A 31 2.98 -8.21 -4.99
CA PHE A 31 2.39 -8.18 -3.67
C PHE A 31 1.14 -7.27 -3.64
N PHE A 32 1.22 -6.03 -4.14
CA PHE A 32 0.06 -5.13 -4.19
C PHE A 32 -1.06 -5.61 -5.13
N GLN A 33 -0.75 -6.36 -6.20
CA GLN A 33 -1.76 -6.96 -7.09
C GLN A 33 -2.60 -8.05 -6.41
N ILE A 34 -2.05 -8.76 -5.42
CA ILE A 34 -2.77 -9.86 -4.74
C ILE A 34 -3.54 -9.42 -3.49
N LEU A 35 -3.27 -8.24 -2.94
CA LEU A 35 -3.96 -7.70 -1.75
C LEU A 35 -5.49 -7.64 -1.90
N PRO A 36 -6.06 -7.20 -3.04
CA PRO A 36 -7.52 -7.14 -3.21
C PRO A 36 -8.21 -8.50 -3.07
N ALA A 37 -7.52 -9.61 -3.38
CA ALA A 37 -8.08 -10.95 -3.31
C ALA A 37 -8.12 -11.54 -1.88
N ARG A 38 -7.37 -10.96 -0.93
CA ARG A 38 -7.13 -11.57 0.40
C ARG A 38 -7.97 -11.01 1.54
N ARG A 39 -8.91 -10.08 1.29
CA ARG A 39 -9.74 -9.39 2.31
C ARG A 39 -8.88 -8.73 3.40
N TRP A 40 -7.80 -8.08 3.01
CA TRP A 40 -6.96 -7.30 3.90
C TRP A 40 -7.24 -5.80 3.77
N GLU A 41 -7.27 -5.11 4.90
CA GLU A 41 -7.29 -3.65 4.97
C GLU A 41 -5.86 -3.15 5.14
N ILE A 42 -5.38 -2.32 4.20
CA ILE A 42 -4.06 -1.70 4.32
C ILE A 42 -4.17 -0.55 5.31
N ALA A 43 -3.39 -0.65 6.39
CA ALA A 43 -3.27 0.41 7.38
C ALA A 43 -1.85 1.01 7.34
N ILE A 44 -1.75 2.28 7.71
CA ILE A 44 -0.48 3.00 7.80
C ILE A 44 -0.37 3.68 9.16
N SER A 45 0.83 3.69 9.73
CA SER A 45 1.11 4.40 10.99
C SER A 45 1.56 5.84 10.71
N GLU A 46 1.36 6.72 11.69
CA GLU A 46 1.88 8.09 11.65
C GLU A 46 3.40 8.12 11.47
N LEU A 47 4.12 7.20 12.13
CA LEU A 47 5.58 7.07 11.99
C LEU A 47 6.03 6.87 10.53
N VAL A 48 5.32 6.03 9.76
CA VAL A 48 5.64 5.80 8.33
C VAL A 48 5.41 7.07 7.51
N ILE A 49 4.37 7.86 7.84
CA ILE A 49 4.13 9.16 7.20
C ILE A 49 5.25 10.16 7.54
N ASP A 50 5.69 10.19 8.79
CA ASP A 50 6.77 11.08 9.24
C ASP A 50 8.09 10.77 8.54
N GLU A 51 8.46 9.48 8.48
CA GLU A 51 9.67 9.02 7.79
C GLU A 51 9.65 9.38 6.29
N ILE A 52 8.50 9.23 5.62
CA ILE A 52 8.34 9.61 4.21
C ILE A 52 8.43 11.13 4.04
N THR A 53 7.80 11.88 4.93
CA THR A 53 7.80 13.34 4.90
C THR A 53 9.21 13.92 5.08
N ALA A 54 10.06 13.24 5.87
CA ALA A 54 11.47 13.57 6.07
C ALA A 54 12.37 13.29 4.84
N THR A 55 11.85 12.67 3.78
CA THR A 55 12.59 12.44 2.53
C THR A 55 12.96 13.78 1.87
N ARG A 56 14.26 13.97 1.59
CA ARG A 56 14.80 15.21 0.99
C ARG A 56 14.42 15.38 -0.48
N ASP A 57 14.31 14.27 -1.20
CA ASP A 57 13.88 14.27 -2.59
C ASP A 57 12.36 14.49 -2.65
N GLU A 58 11.97 15.67 -3.12
CA GLU A 58 10.57 16.09 -3.19
C GLU A 58 9.75 15.22 -4.15
N ASN A 59 10.31 14.85 -5.31
CA ASN A 59 9.61 14.00 -6.28
C ASN A 59 9.35 12.62 -5.70
N ARG A 60 10.36 12.06 -5.01
CA ARG A 60 10.23 10.76 -4.35
C ARG A 60 9.20 10.80 -3.22
N ARG A 61 9.22 11.86 -2.40
CA ARG A 61 8.24 12.08 -1.32
C ARG A 61 6.82 12.16 -1.85
N ILE A 62 6.59 12.99 -2.87
CA ILE A 62 5.27 13.16 -3.50
C ILE A 62 4.79 11.82 -4.09
N GLY A 63 5.68 11.09 -4.78
CA GLY A 63 5.37 9.78 -5.34
C GLY A 63 4.95 8.76 -4.28
N LEU A 64 5.68 8.68 -3.15
CA LEU A 64 5.37 7.76 -2.06
C LEU A 64 4.02 8.07 -1.41
N LEU A 65 3.76 9.35 -1.12
CA LEU A 65 2.49 9.78 -0.53
C LEU A 65 1.30 9.50 -1.46
N ALA A 66 1.47 9.70 -2.77
CA ALA A 66 0.43 9.39 -3.76
C ALA A 66 0.10 7.88 -3.81
N ILE A 67 1.13 7.03 -3.78
CA ILE A 67 0.97 5.57 -3.75
C ILE A 67 0.25 5.13 -2.49
N ILE A 68 0.66 5.63 -1.33
CA ILE A 68 0.05 5.33 -0.03
C ILE A 68 -1.41 5.76 -0.01
N HIS A 69 -1.70 7.00 -0.40
CA HIS A 69 -3.05 7.53 -0.40
C HIS A 69 -3.98 6.69 -1.27
N ARG A 70 -3.51 6.29 -2.47
CA ARG A 70 -4.24 5.38 -3.35
C ARG A 70 -4.44 4.01 -2.71
N ALA A 71 -3.39 3.41 -2.16
CA ALA A 71 -3.47 2.09 -1.55
C ALA A 71 -4.45 2.06 -0.37
N VAL A 72 -4.42 3.05 0.52
CA VAL A 72 -5.36 3.14 1.66
C VAL A 72 -6.79 3.44 1.18
N SER A 73 -6.95 4.32 0.19
CA SER A 73 -8.28 4.70 -0.33
C SER A 73 -8.97 3.57 -1.09
N ASP A 74 -8.25 2.82 -1.93
CA ASP A 74 -8.81 1.77 -2.77
C ASP A 74 -9.32 0.58 -1.92
N HIS A 75 -8.69 0.31 -0.77
CA HIS A 75 -9.06 -0.80 0.12
C HIS A 75 -10.22 -0.44 1.07
N SER A 76 -10.54 0.84 1.24
CA SER A 76 -11.76 1.27 1.94
C SER A 76 -13.05 0.96 1.17
N LYS A 77 -12.97 0.82 -0.16
CA LYS A 77 -14.15 0.60 -1.04
C LYS A 77 -14.50 -0.86 -1.27
N VAL A 78 -13.57 -1.79 -1.02
CA VAL A 78 -13.80 -3.24 -1.21
C VAL A 78 -14.78 -3.81 -0.18
N ALA A 79 -14.94 -3.14 0.98
CA ALA A 79 -15.94 -3.52 1.97
C ALA A 79 -17.40 -3.24 1.52
N ALA A 80 -17.62 -2.38 0.52
CA ALA A 80 -18.94 -1.85 0.18
C ALA A 80 -19.57 -2.40 -1.11
N SER A 81 -18.87 -3.20 -1.92
CA SER A 81 -19.35 -3.55 -3.28
C SER A 81 -19.27 -5.03 -3.67
N ASN A 82 -19.37 -5.96 -2.71
CA ASN A 82 -19.50 -7.39 -3.06
C ASN A 82 -20.86 -7.99 -2.62
N PRO A 83 -21.84 -8.14 -3.53
CA PRO A 83 -23.08 -8.86 -3.27
C PRO A 83 -22.93 -10.39 -3.26
N ALA A 84 -21.72 -10.96 -3.36
CA ALA A 84 -21.51 -12.42 -3.40
C ALA A 84 -21.69 -13.15 -2.04
N CYS A 85 -22.29 -12.50 -1.04
CA CYS A 85 -22.72 -13.16 0.20
C CYS A 85 -24.26 -13.09 0.34
N VAL A 86 -24.97 -13.39 -0.75
CA VAL A 86 -26.37 -13.84 -0.71
C VAL A 86 -26.49 -15.06 -1.60
N ARG A 87 -26.07 -16.22 -1.07
CA ARG A 87 -26.84 -17.48 -1.22
C ARG A 87 -26.34 -18.52 -0.24
#